data_AF-A0A058ZIW2-F1
#
_entry.id   AF-A0A058ZIW2-F1
#
_cell.length_a   1.000
_cell.length_b   1.000
_cell.length_c   1.000
_cell.angle_alpha   90.00
_cell.angle_beta   90.00
_cell.angle_gamma   90.00
#
_symmetry.space_group_name_H-M   'P 1'
#
loop_
_entity.id
_entity.type
_entity.pdbx_description
1 polymer ?
#
loop_
_entity_poly.entity_id
_entity_poly.type
_entity_poly.pdbx_seq_one_letter_code
_entity_poly.pdbx_strand_id
1 'polypeptide(L)'
;MTRYISHSNNLKLIMVLLRDRSRNVQYEAFHVFKVFVANPNKAPEILGLLTKNRRQILTFLSTFQEERTRNDNQFAEEKNFLIRQIEKLPVDE
;
A
#
# COMPACT_ATOMS: atom_id res chain seq x y z
N MET A 1 6.05 -15.99 -3.53
CA MET A 1 5.78 -14.52 -3.54
C MET A 1 4.96 -14.09 -4.75
N THR A 2 5.44 -14.26 -5.98
CA THR A 2 4.77 -13.81 -7.23
C THR A 2 3.31 -14.27 -7.36
N ARG A 3 3.01 -15.52 -7.02
CA ARG A 3 1.62 -16.03 -7.00
C ARG A 3 0.75 -15.33 -5.96
N TYR A 4 1.26 -14.95 -4.78
CA TYR A 4 0.44 -14.30 -3.76
C TYR A 4 0.04 -12.88 -4.19
N ILE A 5 1.00 -12.13 -4.72
CA ILE A 5 0.85 -10.72 -5.09
C ILE A 5 0.09 -10.50 -6.40
N SER A 6 -0.27 -11.57 -7.11
CA SER A 6 -1.07 -11.51 -8.34
C SER A 6 -2.58 -11.65 -8.09
N HIS A 7 -3.02 -12.01 -6.88
CA HIS A 7 -4.45 -12.22 -6.58
C HIS A 7 -5.07 -11.01 -5.89
N SER A 8 -6.15 -10.50 -6.48
CA SER A 8 -6.90 -9.34 -5.99
C SER A 8 -7.47 -9.52 -4.58
N ASN A 9 -7.90 -10.73 -4.21
CA ASN A 9 -8.40 -11.02 -2.86
C ASN A 9 -7.32 -10.87 -1.78
N ASN A 10 -6.07 -11.21 -2.09
CA ASN A 10 -4.97 -11.03 -1.15
C ASN A 10 -4.69 -9.54 -0.93
N LEU A 11 -4.69 -8.73 -2.00
CA LEU A 11 -4.55 -7.28 -1.86
C LEU A 11 -5.67 -6.71 -0.99
N LYS A 12 -6.93 -7.09 -1.23
CA LYS A 12 -8.09 -6.64 -0.43
C LYS A 12 -7.91 -6.98 1.05
N LEU A 13 -7.50 -8.21 1.37
CA LEU A 13 -7.23 -8.61 2.76
C LEU A 13 -6.17 -7.71 3.39
N ILE A 14 -5.06 -7.48 2.71
CA ILE A 14 -3.99 -6.61 3.22
C ILE A 14 -4.50 -5.17 3.42
N MET A 15 -5.32 -4.65 2.51
CA MET A 15 -5.94 -3.32 2.67
C MET A 15 -6.89 -3.23 3.87
N VAL A 16 -7.55 -4.33 4.23
CA VAL A 16 -8.33 -4.41 5.48
C VAL A 16 -7.41 -4.38 6.69
N LEU A 17 -6.32 -5.16 6.68
CA LEU A 17 -5.36 -5.23 7.78
C LEU A 17 -4.59 -3.92 8.01
N LEU A 18 -4.41 -3.08 6.98
CA LEU A 18 -3.89 -1.72 7.12
C LEU A 18 -4.76 -0.84 8.05
N ARG A 19 -6.03 -1.21 8.24
CA ARG A 19 -6.99 -0.51 9.10
C ARG A 19 -7.30 -1.27 10.39
N ASP A 20 -6.52 -2.31 10.70
CA ASP A 20 -6.71 -3.10 11.92
C ASP A 20 -6.57 -2.25 13.19
N ARG A 21 -7.14 -2.68 14.32
CA ARG A 21 -7.03 -1.95 15.59
C ARG A 21 -5.61 -1.96 16.15
N SER A 22 -4.85 -3.01 15.88
CA SER A 22 -3.47 -3.18 16.34
C SER A 22 -2.48 -2.44 15.44
N ARG A 23 -1.72 -1.51 16.02
CA ARG A 23 -0.65 -0.78 15.31
C ARG A 23 0.43 -1.72 14.73
N ASN A 24 0.70 -2.84 15.40
CA ASN A 24 1.67 -3.82 14.92
C ASN A 24 1.13 -4.58 13.70
N VAL A 25 -0.15 -4.96 13.71
CA VAL A 25 -0.78 -5.60 12.53
C VAL A 25 -0.80 -4.66 11.34
N GLN A 26 -1.17 -3.39 11.55
CA GLN A 26 -1.09 -2.36 10.52
C GLN A 26 0.32 -2.25 9.93
N TYR A 27 1.36 -2.30 10.78
CA TYR A 27 2.76 -2.15 10.37
C TYR A 27 3.23 -3.36 9.52
N GLU A 28 2.91 -4.59 9.94
CA GLU A 28 3.22 -5.78 9.14
C GLU A 28 2.44 -5.80 7.82
N ALA A 29 1.16 -5.39 7.86
CA ALA A 29 0.34 -5.25 6.66
C ALA A 29 0.92 -4.22 5.67
N PHE A 30 1.52 -3.14 6.17
CA PHE A 30 2.21 -2.15 5.34
C PHE A 30 3.38 -2.78 4.57
N HIS A 31 4.20 -3.61 5.21
CA HIS A 31 5.30 -4.28 4.53
C HIS A 31 4.83 -5.22 3.44
N VAL A 32 3.71 -5.93 3.65
CA VAL A 32 3.12 -6.76 2.60
C VAL A 32 2.51 -5.91 1.48
N PHE A 33 1.79 -4.84 1.82
CA PHE A 33 1.22 -3.91 0.85
C PHE A 33 2.29 -3.29 -0.04
N LYS A 34 3.45 -2.96 0.54
CA LYS A 34 4.61 -2.44 -0.18
C LYS A 34 5.03 -3.34 -1.34
N VAL A 35 5.02 -4.66 -1.13
CA VAL A 35 5.41 -5.64 -2.17
C VAL A 35 4.40 -5.67 -3.32
N PHE A 36 3.09 -5.49 -3.05
CA PHE A 36 2.08 -5.38 -4.12
C PHE A 36 2.33 -4.15 -5.00
N VAL A 37 2.62 -3.00 -4.38
CA VAL A 37 2.83 -1.74 -5.10
C VAL A 37 4.19 -1.70 -5.81
N ALA A 38 5.23 -2.28 -5.21
CA ALA A 38 6.58 -2.31 -5.78
C ALA A 38 6.75 -3.32 -6.91
N ASN A 39 5.81 -4.26 -7.11
CA ASN A 39 5.88 -5.23 -8.20
C ASN A 39 5.87 -4.52 -9.57
N PRO A 40 6.92 -4.62 -10.41
CA PRO A 40 6.94 -4.01 -11.73
C PRO A 40 5.95 -4.70 -12.69
N ASN A 41 5.70 -5.99 -12.51
CA ASN A 41 4.81 -6.81 -13.33
C ASN A 41 3.47 -7.05 -12.59
N LYS A 42 2.74 -5.96 -12.30
CA LYS A 42 1.44 -6.05 -11.61
C LYS A 42 0.43 -6.77 -12.51
N ALA A 43 -0.31 -7.72 -11.93
CA ALA A 43 -1.45 -8.31 -12.63
C ALA A 43 -2.51 -7.23 -12.94
N PRO A 44 -3.25 -7.32 -14.06
CA PRO A 44 -4.23 -6.31 -14.45
C PRO A 44 -5.26 -6.00 -13.37
N GLU A 45 -5.74 -7.03 -12.64
CA GLU A 45 -6.70 -6.86 -11.54
C GLU A 45 -6.12 -6.04 -10.36
N ILE A 46 -4.83 -6.24 -10.06
CA ILE A 46 -4.13 -5.51 -9.00
C ILE A 46 -3.99 -4.05 -9.39
N LEU A 47 -3.56 -3.80 -10.63
CA LEU A 47 -3.45 -2.44 -11.16
C LEU A 47 -4.81 -1.73 -11.13
N GLY A 48 -5.88 -2.38 -11.63
CA GLY A 48 -7.23 -1.81 -11.63
C GLY A 48 -7.73 -1.47 -10.22
N LEU A 49 -7.49 -2.33 -9.22
CA LEU A 49 -7.86 -2.05 -7.84
C LEU A 49 -7.09 -0.86 -7.24
N LEU A 50 -5.79 -0.79 -7.49
CA LEU A 50 -4.96 0.32 -6.98
C LEU A 50 -5.35 1.64 -7.65
N THR A 51 -5.59 1.65 -8.97
CA THR A 51 -6.05 2.83 -9.72
C THR A 51 -7.40 3.31 -9.22
N LYS A 52 -8.39 2.43 -9.11
CA LYS A 52 -9.74 2.76 -8.62
C LYS A 52 -9.74 3.36 -7.21
N ASN A 53 -8.81 2.92 -6.35
CA ASN A 53 -8.70 3.40 -4.97
C ASN A 53 -7.59 4.45 -4.77
N ARG A 54 -6.95 4.93 -5.84
CA ARG A 54 -5.74 5.77 -5.81
C ARG A 54 -5.86 6.94 -4.84
N ARG A 55 -6.94 7.72 -4.96
CA ARG A 55 -7.19 8.88 -4.09
C ARG A 55 -7.27 8.50 -2.62
N GLN A 56 -8.04 7.45 -2.29
CA GLN A 56 -8.23 7.01 -0.91
C GLN A 56 -6.93 6.47 -0.31
N ILE A 57 -6.14 5.73 -1.11
CA ILE A 57 -4.84 5.20 -0.69
C ILE A 57 -3.87 6.35 -0.38
N LEU A 58 -3.80 7.39 -1.23
CA LEU A 58 -2.93 8.54 -0.98
C LEU A 58 -3.31 9.30 0.29
N THR A 59 -4.61 9.57 0.49
CA THR A 59 -5.11 10.21 1.71
C THR A 59 -4.84 9.36 2.96
N PHE A 60 -4.95 8.04 2.84
CA PHE A 60 -4.65 7.14 3.95
C PHE A 60 -3.15 7.14 4.29
N LEU A 61 -2.27 7.01 3.28
CA LEU A 61 -0.83 6.91 3.50
C LEU A 61 -0.22 8.21 4.06
N SER A 62 -0.78 9.38 3.77
CA SER A 62 -0.26 10.65 4.30
C SER A 62 -0.34 10.72 5.84
N THR A 63 -1.38 10.13 6.43
CA THR A 63 -1.65 10.12 7.88
C THR A 63 -1.32 8.77 8.55
N PHE A 64 -0.81 7.81 7.78
CA PHE A 64 -0.53 6.47 8.30
C PHE A 64 0.68 6.47 9.26
N GLN A 65 0.44 6.00 10.50
CA GLN A 65 1.42 5.85 11.58
C GLN A 65 2.41 7.04 11.71
N GLU A 66 1.89 8.27 11.86
CA GLU A 66 2.70 9.49 11.95
C GLU A 66 3.72 9.48 13.09
N GLU A 67 3.37 8.91 14.25
CA GLU A 67 4.31 8.76 15.37
C GLU A 67 5.54 7.93 14.98
N ARG A 68 5.33 6.79 14.32
CA ARG A 68 6.42 5.96 13.81
C ARG A 68 7.20 6.67 12.71
N THR A 69 6.50 7.36 11.81
CA THR A 69 7.12 8.15 10.72
C THR A 69 8.12 9.18 11.25
N ARG A 70 7.87 9.78 12.42
CA ARG A 70 8.77 10.78 13.03
C ARG A 70 10.03 10.17 13.67
N ASN A 71 9.96 8.92 14.10
CA ASN A 71 11.02 8.28 14.88
C ASN A 71 11.81 7.23 14.09
N ASP A 72 11.30 6.80 12.93
CA ASP A 72 11.86 5.76 12.07
C ASP A 72 12.01 6.30 10.63
N ASN A 73 13.23 6.73 10.31
CA ASN A 73 13.57 7.30 9.01
C ASN A 73 13.36 6.30 7.87
N GLN A 74 13.67 5.02 8.10
CA GLN A 74 13.48 3.99 7.08
C GLN A 74 12.00 3.84 6.73
N PHE A 75 11.14 3.78 7.74
CA PHE A 75 9.70 3.71 7.51
C PHE A 75 9.17 4.96 6.79
N ALA A 76 9.67 6.15 7.14
CA ALA A 76 9.31 7.39 6.45
C ALA A 76 9.67 7.37 4.96
N GLU A 77 10.87 6.89 4.61
CA GLU A 77 11.32 6.72 3.23
C GLU A 77 10.47 5.72 2.45
N GLU A 78 10.18 4.56 3.06
CA GLU A 78 9.33 3.53 2.44
C GLU A 78 7.91 4.03 2.20
N LYS A 79 7.34 4.79 3.13
CA LYS A 79 6.02 5.40 2.99
C LYS A 79 6.01 6.41 1.83
N ASN A 80 7.02 7.27 1.76
CA ASN A 80 7.17 8.23 0.68
C ASN A 80 7.38 7.55 -0.69
N PHE A 81 8.14 6.45 -0.73
CA PHE A 81 8.28 5.63 -1.93
C PHE A 81 6.92 5.11 -2.40
N LEU A 82 6.09 4.57 -1.50
CA LEU A 82 4.76 4.08 -1.86
C LEU A 82 3.83 5.17 -2.37
N ILE A 83 3.81 6.33 -1.72
CA ILE A 83 3.03 7.49 -2.18
C ILE A 83 3.40 7.82 -3.62
N ARG A 84 4.70 7.97 -3.91
CA ARG A 84 5.19 8.27 -5.27
C ARG A 84 4.82 7.19 -6.29
N GLN A 85 4.82 5.92 -5.90
CA GLN A 85 4.41 4.83 -6.80
C GLN A 85 2.92 4.86 -7.11
N ILE A 86 2.08 5.14 -6.10
CA ILE A 86 0.63 5.26 -6.28
C ILE A 86 0.26 6.51 -7.09
N GLU A 87 0.99 7.62 -6.91
CA GLU A 87 0.82 8.84 -7.70
C GLU A 87 1.08 8.62 -9.19
N LYS A 88 2.04 7.76 -9.54
CA LYS A 88 2.37 7.40 -10.93
C LYS A 88 1.36 6.48 -11.60
N LEU A 89 0.43 5.90 -10.85
CA LEU A 89 -0.64 5.10 -11.45
C LEU A 89 -1.57 5.99 -12.29
N PRO A 90 -2.17 5.43 -13.36
CA PRO A 90 -3.17 6.14 -14.14
C PRO A 90 -4.27 6.73 -13.26
N VAL A 91 -4.82 7.87 -13.66
CA VAL A 91 -6.02 8.42 -13.03
C VAL A 91 -7.22 7.67 -13.62
N ASP A 92 -8.08 7.16 -12.76
CA ASP A 92 -9.40 6.65 -13.18
C ASP A 92 -10.23 7.89 -13.56
N GLU A 93 -10.54 8.07 -14.84
CA GLU A 93 -11.36 9.18 -15.37
C GLU A 93 -12.84 9.05 -14.98
#